data_AF-A0A2V9L141-F1
#
_entry.id   AF-A0A2V9L141-F1
#
_cell.length_a   1.000
_cell.length_b   1.000
_cell.length_c   1.000
_cell.angle_alpha   90.00
_cell.angle_beta   90.00
_cell.angle_gamma   90.00
#
_symmetry.space_group_name_H-M   'P 1'
#
loop_
_entity.id
_entity.type
_entity.pdbx_description
1 polymer ?
#
loop_
_entity_poly.entity_id
_entity_poly.type
_entity_poly.pdbx_seq_one_letter_code
_entity_poly.pdbx_strand_id
1 'polypeptide(L)'
;MIFMRETANAEQDFKMTFIDPASAARPPIQVPREGHLTLGPREMKMIPVHVPIPGGVLCYSTAEILAHGHNADRDFLIVYYDPGRVAEIALAASREPQVDGDTLYRYWDKKHGSAVFGVRVGDKEKVLYYNNRLLIFVVPKERALRSWVAEVPSTVAPGAEDSGAIAVPFVTDAALLADYGSEKNRIWAELDFRPGHHDLTVLLPPSPKECRVDGADQEFKYDHHGRSASLQITTPATPYTPRDISEVQYWVERFDPSLGQWESGPLRPLDATGPAPYGYVKYVKKRAGIPQEDGGRLFVKSFAADWRKVFVSGRLIPELSGADKEAEASLPIDLNWNGTDTIEISYEAFGSSDAEPDMSDLKGIESVKIGNDRASAREITEWLVQRVPAPMRGREVDFEFSAGGWKSGTINSAAPRSELKLIPAYTWCRAEFSIERPQQQWFAPRQLTFEADRDALLYLNGKFVGRYVTEGPQEDFYLPEPYLNFGERNVLTILLAHADEPGHIRTLRVRPYDEFATRRTRLEFEW
;
A
#
# COMPACT_ATOMS: atom_id res chain seq x y z
N MET A 1 26.05 -19.25 -10.02
CA MET A 1 24.62 -19.32 -9.69
C MET A 1 23.83 -19.68 -10.94
N ILE A 2 22.72 -20.41 -10.80
CA ILE A 2 21.83 -20.79 -11.90
C ILE A 2 20.45 -20.19 -11.61
N PHE A 3 19.88 -19.48 -12.57
CA PHE A 3 18.53 -18.92 -12.47
C PHE A 3 17.56 -19.82 -13.20
N MET A 4 16.50 -20.22 -12.51
CA MET A 4 15.41 -21.02 -13.05
C MET A 4 14.12 -20.23 -12.95
N ARG A 5 13.26 -20.35 -13.96
CA ARG A 5 11.91 -19.79 -13.95
C ARG A 5 10.92 -20.82 -14.45
N GLU A 6 9.76 -20.86 -13.83
CA GLU A 6 8.62 -21.62 -14.31
C GLU A 6 8.07 -20.98 -15.60
N THR A 7 7.62 -21.78 -16.58
CA THR A 7 7.25 -21.32 -17.94
C THR A 7 5.84 -21.67 -18.39
N ALA A 8 5.14 -22.55 -17.66
CA ALA A 8 3.82 -23.09 -17.98
C ALA A 8 2.71 -22.55 -17.06
N ASN A 9 3.03 -21.67 -16.09
CA ASN A 9 2.14 -21.19 -15.05
C ASN A 9 1.47 -22.34 -14.27
N ALA A 10 2.23 -23.41 -14.03
CA ALA A 10 1.81 -24.61 -13.30
C ALA A 10 2.96 -25.12 -12.41
N GLU A 11 2.64 -25.97 -11.42
CA GLU A 11 3.69 -26.63 -10.66
C GLU A 11 4.49 -27.60 -11.55
N GLN A 12 5.82 -27.53 -11.46
CA GLN A 12 6.74 -28.36 -12.23
C GLN A 12 7.70 -29.10 -11.29
N ASP A 13 7.70 -30.44 -11.40
CA ASP A 13 8.67 -31.30 -10.75
C ASP A 13 9.71 -31.79 -11.75
N PHE A 14 10.99 -31.59 -11.42
CA PHE A 14 12.08 -31.96 -12.33
C PHE A 14 13.36 -32.32 -11.57
N LYS A 15 14.28 -32.96 -12.30
CA LYS A 15 15.70 -32.99 -11.92
C LYS A 15 16.46 -32.04 -12.82
N MET A 16 17.40 -31.30 -12.25
CA MET A 16 18.30 -30.44 -12.99
C MET A 16 19.67 -31.09 -13.09
N THR A 17 20.31 -30.97 -14.24
CA THR A 17 21.73 -31.33 -14.41
C THR A 17 22.50 -30.08 -14.78
N PHE A 18 23.59 -29.81 -14.07
CA PHE A 18 24.51 -28.71 -14.41
C PHE A 18 25.96 -29.18 -14.34
N ILE A 19 26.87 -28.40 -14.91
CA ILE A 19 28.31 -28.71 -14.91
C ILE A 19 28.95 -28.13 -13.66
N ASP A 20 29.73 -28.94 -12.94
CA ASP A 20 30.53 -28.47 -11.81
C ASP A 20 31.57 -27.44 -12.30
N PRO A 21 31.47 -26.15 -11.91
CA PRO A 21 32.39 -25.13 -12.36
C PRO A 21 33.79 -25.25 -11.72
N ALA A 22 33.93 -26.01 -10.61
CA ALA A 22 35.17 -26.14 -9.87
C ALA A 22 36.14 -27.17 -10.46
N SER A 23 35.60 -28.13 -11.21
CA SER A 23 36.37 -29.28 -11.70
C SER A 23 36.85 -29.04 -13.12
N ALA A 24 38.16 -29.20 -13.36
CA ALA A 24 38.74 -29.14 -14.70
C ALA A 24 38.14 -30.20 -15.66
N ALA A 25 37.69 -31.34 -15.11
CA ALA A 25 37.01 -32.40 -15.86
C ALA A 25 35.53 -32.11 -16.14
N ARG A 26 34.96 -31.06 -15.53
CA ARG A 26 33.57 -30.59 -15.73
C ARG A 26 32.51 -31.71 -15.70
N PRO A 27 32.49 -32.59 -14.68
CA PRO A 27 31.48 -33.64 -14.61
C PRO A 27 30.09 -33.02 -14.42
N PRO A 28 29.04 -33.62 -15.03
CA PRO A 28 27.67 -33.22 -14.77
C PRO A 28 27.26 -33.65 -13.36
N ILE A 29 26.59 -32.75 -12.64
CA ILE A 29 25.93 -32.99 -11.35
C ILE A 29 24.43 -32.93 -11.59
N GLN A 30 23.72 -34.02 -11.29
CA GLN A 30 22.27 -34.06 -11.27
C GLN A 30 21.76 -33.80 -9.85
N VAL A 31 20.82 -32.87 -9.70
CA VAL A 31 20.20 -32.46 -8.43
C VAL A 31 18.67 -32.45 -8.55
N PRO A 32 17.94 -32.81 -7.49
CA PRO A 32 18.45 -33.39 -6.26
C PRO A 32 18.81 -34.88 -6.47
N ARG A 33 19.65 -35.45 -5.61
CA ARG A 33 19.97 -36.89 -5.65
C ARG A 33 18.72 -37.72 -5.39
N GLU A 34 17.92 -37.32 -4.42
CA GLU A 34 16.65 -37.93 -4.08
C GLU A 34 15.47 -37.00 -4.39
N GLY A 35 14.37 -37.55 -4.88
CA GLY A 35 13.16 -36.78 -5.22
C GLY A 35 13.35 -35.86 -6.43
N HIS A 36 12.64 -34.73 -6.39
CA HIS A 36 12.59 -33.72 -7.46
C HIS A 36 12.69 -32.31 -6.86
N LEU A 37 13.20 -31.38 -7.65
CA LEU A 37 13.00 -29.95 -7.44
C LEU A 37 11.56 -29.62 -7.83
N THR A 38 10.94 -28.73 -7.08
CA THR A 38 9.63 -28.18 -7.46
C THR A 38 9.74 -26.68 -7.67
N LEU A 39 9.15 -26.20 -8.78
CA LEU A 39 8.87 -24.79 -9.02
C LEU A 39 7.36 -24.62 -9.13
N GLY A 40 6.79 -23.78 -8.28
CA GLY A 40 5.38 -23.39 -8.33
C GLY A 40 5.07 -22.43 -9.48
N PRO A 41 3.77 -22.18 -9.75
CA PRO A 41 3.35 -21.25 -10.79
C PRO A 41 3.99 -19.86 -10.63
N ARG A 42 4.58 -19.33 -11.71
CA ARG A 42 5.27 -18.02 -11.71
C ARG A 42 6.49 -17.92 -10.78
N GLU A 43 6.95 -19.04 -10.24
CA GLU A 43 8.13 -19.05 -9.38
C GLU A 43 9.41 -18.85 -10.20
N MET A 44 10.33 -18.09 -9.63
CA MET A 44 11.73 -18.05 -10.04
C MET A 44 12.59 -18.44 -8.86
N LYS A 45 13.68 -19.16 -9.15
CA LYS A 45 14.58 -19.64 -8.12
C LYS A 45 16.03 -19.47 -8.52
N MET A 46 16.84 -19.05 -7.57
CA MET A 46 18.28 -18.99 -7.71
C MET A 46 18.93 -20.21 -7.03
N ILE A 47 19.58 -21.07 -7.82
CA ILE A 47 20.37 -22.19 -7.29
C ILE A 47 21.81 -21.70 -7.10
N PRO A 48 22.27 -21.51 -5.85
CA PRO A 48 23.67 -21.23 -5.58
C PRO A 48 24.52 -22.43 -6.01
N VAL A 49 25.59 -22.15 -6.74
CA VAL A 49 26.57 -23.14 -7.18
C VAL A 49 27.94 -22.53 -7.00
N HIS A 50 28.81 -23.27 -6.31
CA HIS A 50 30.20 -22.91 -5.99
C HIS A 50 30.32 -21.54 -5.32
N VAL A 51 29.54 -21.32 -4.26
CA VAL A 51 29.55 -20.09 -3.47
C VAL A 51 30.60 -20.21 -2.36
N PRO A 52 31.63 -19.34 -2.33
CA PRO A 52 32.57 -19.29 -1.21
C PRO A 52 31.82 -18.93 0.08
N ILE A 53 32.04 -19.70 1.13
CA ILE A 53 31.47 -19.44 2.46
C ILE A 53 32.57 -19.55 3.51
N PRO A 54 32.39 -18.93 4.68
CA PRO A 54 33.22 -19.18 5.85
C PRO A 54 33.54 -20.67 6.06
N GLY A 55 34.83 -21.00 6.10
CA GLY A 55 35.31 -22.36 6.34
C GLY A 55 35.28 -23.32 5.14
N GLY A 56 34.83 -22.90 3.94
CA GLY A 56 34.85 -23.77 2.76
C GLY A 56 34.11 -23.21 1.53
N VAL A 57 33.46 -24.10 0.80
CA VAL A 57 32.68 -23.77 -0.41
C VAL A 57 31.37 -24.52 -0.36
N LEU A 58 30.27 -23.82 -0.59
CA LEU A 58 29.00 -24.44 -0.94
C LEU A 58 29.05 -24.85 -2.40
N CYS A 59 29.23 -26.15 -2.66
CA CYS A 59 29.26 -26.72 -4.00
C CYS A 59 27.93 -26.44 -4.73
N TYR A 60 26.81 -26.71 -4.07
CA TYR A 60 25.49 -26.22 -4.49
C TYR A 60 24.50 -26.28 -3.33
N SER A 61 23.39 -25.56 -3.45
CA SER A 61 22.19 -25.79 -2.64
C SER A 61 20.97 -25.72 -3.54
N THR A 62 20.05 -26.65 -3.35
CA THR A 62 18.73 -26.56 -3.97
C THR A 62 17.84 -25.53 -3.28
N ALA A 63 18.15 -25.12 -2.06
CA ALA A 63 17.57 -23.97 -1.38
C ALA A 63 18.33 -22.68 -1.72
N GLU A 64 17.68 -21.54 -1.53
CA GLU A 64 18.30 -20.23 -1.73
C GLU A 64 19.13 -19.85 -0.49
N ILE A 65 20.10 -18.95 -0.64
CA ILE A 65 20.93 -18.44 0.47
C ILE A 65 20.41 -17.06 0.84
N LEU A 66 20.17 -16.84 2.14
CA LEU A 66 19.93 -15.51 2.67
C LEU A 66 21.26 -14.82 3.00
N ALA A 67 22.09 -15.47 3.83
CA ALA A 67 23.33 -14.91 4.33
C ALA A 67 24.31 -16.00 4.78
N HIS A 68 25.58 -15.63 4.89
CA HIS A 68 26.61 -16.43 5.57
C HIS A 68 27.65 -15.49 6.17
N GLY A 69 28.32 -15.89 7.25
CA GLY A 69 29.26 -15.01 7.92
C GLY A 69 30.09 -15.70 8.99
N HIS A 70 31.09 -14.96 9.48
CA HIS A 70 31.93 -15.38 10.60
C HIS A 70 31.34 -14.84 11.90
N ASN A 71 31.16 -15.71 12.89
CA ASN A 71 30.73 -15.36 14.24
C ASN A 71 31.72 -15.96 15.24
N ALA A 72 32.84 -15.26 15.45
CA ALA A 72 33.98 -15.75 16.22
C ALA A 72 34.48 -17.13 15.71
N ASP A 73 34.41 -18.18 16.53
CA ASP A 73 34.80 -19.56 16.21
C ASP A 73 33.64 -20.40 15.61
N ARG A 74 32.49 -19.79 15.33
CA ARG A 74 31.37 -20.42 14.62
C ARG A 74 31.07 -19.67 13.34
N ASP A 75 31.22 -20.38 12.24
CA ASP A 75 30.80 -19.89 10.93
C ASP A 75 29.30 -20.20 10.77
N PHE A 76 28.57 -19.40 10.00
CA PHE A 76 27.15 -19.69 9.71
C PHE A 76 26.80 -19.57 8.24
N LEU A 77 25.78 -20.33 7.85
CA LEU A 77 25.10 -20.29 6.56
C LEU A 77 23.58 -20.33 6.82
N ILE A 78 22.84 -19.40 6.24
CA ILE A 78 21.38 -19.36 6.27
C ILE A 78 20.85 -19.69 4.89
N VAL A 79 20.18 -20.83 4.78
CA VAL A 79 19.46 -21.25 3.58
C VAL A 79 17.97 -21.26 3.85
N TYR A 80 17.18 -21.01 2.81
CA TYR A 80 15.73 -21.00 2.93
C TYR A 80 15.02 -21.64 1.75
N TYR A 81 13.85 -22.19 2.04
CA TYR A 81 12.92 -22.72 1.07
C TYR A 81 11.50 -22.70 1.65
N ASP A 82 10.50 -23.10 0.87
CA ASP A 82 9.13 -23.17 1.34
C ASP A 82 8.95 -24.32 2.35
N PRO A 83 8.12 -24.16 3.40
CA PRO A 83 7.80 -25.22 4.34
C PRO A 83 7.36 -26.52 3.64
N GLY A 84 7.82 -27.65 4.15
CA GLY A 84 7.54 -28.99 3.60
C GLY A 84 8.45 -29.40 2.44
N ARG A 85 9.10 -28.46 1.73
CA ARG A 85 10.06 -28.78 0.67
C ARG A 85 11.35 -29.38 1.25
N VAL A 86 12.08 -30.12 0.42
CA VAL A 86 13.38 -30.70 0.78
C VAL A 86 14.48 -29.88 0.14
N ALA A 87 15.39 -29.38 0.97
CA ALA A 87 16.63 -28.75 0.56
C ALA A 87 17.76 -29.79 0.58
N GLU A 88 18.30 -30.10 -0.60
CA GLU A 88 19.61 -30.74 -0.75
C GLU A 88 20.73 -29.68 -0.77
N ILE A 89 21.71 -29.86 0.10
CA ILE A 89 22.85 -28.97 0.31
C ILE A 89 24.13 -29.79 0.12
N ALA A 90 25.08 -29.27 -0.66
CA ALA A 90 26.37 -29.89 -0.89
C ALA A 90 27.51 -28.95 -0.49
N LEU A 91 28.33 -29.38 0.46
CA LEU A 91 29.49 -28.66 0.96
C LEU A 91 30.78 -29.33 0.53
N ALA A 92 31.77 -28.54 0.12
CA ALA A 92 33.11 -29.06 -0.17
C ALA A 92 33.70 -29.68 1.11
N ALA A 93 34.28 -30.87 0.97
CA ALA A 93 34.98 -31.55 2.05
C ALA A 93 36.12 -32.38 1.46
N SER A 94 37.24 -32.47 2.18
CA SER A 94 38.38 -33.33 1.80
C SER A 94 38.29 -34.74 2.37
N ARG A 95 37.45 -34.92 3.40
CA ARG A 95 37.16 -36.18 4.09
C ARG A 95 35.69 -36.21 4.47
N GLU A 96 35.20 -37.39 4.82
CA GLU A 96 33.84 -37.56 5.32
C GLU A 96 33.61 -36.67 6.55
N PRO A 97 32.69 -35.70 6.49
CA PRO A 97 32.46 -34.76 7.57
C PRO A 97 31.46 -35.30 8.60
N GLN A 98 31.53 -34.74 9.80
CA GLN A 98 30.48 -34.91 10.80
C GLN A 98 29.35 -33.93 10.50
N VAL A 99 28.11 -34.44 10.44
CA VAL A 99 26.90 -33.64 10.27
C VAL A 99 25.91 -34.05 11.36
N ASP A 100 25.70 -33.16 12.33
CA ASP A 100 24.74 -33.35 13.41
C ASP A 100 23.46 -32.52 13.16
N GLY A 101 22.32 -33.09 13.54
CA GLY A 101 20.99 -32.53 13.29
C GLY A 101 20.10 -33.43 12.42
N ASP A 102 18.86 -33.00 12.20
CA ASP A 102 17.83 -33.77 11.50
C ASP A 102 18.00 -33.69 9.97
N THR A 103 18.67 -34.70 9.40
CA THR A 103 18.85 -34.88 7.95
C THR A 103 18.06 -36.10 7.46
N LEU A 104 17.44 -35.99 6.28
CA LEU A 104 16.74 -37.09 5.62
C LEU A 104 17.71 -38.14 5.06
N TYR A 105 18.80 -37.68 4.47
CA TYR A 105 19.85 -38.52 3.90
C TYR A 105 21.18 -37.78 3.92
N ARG A 106 22.29 -38.54 3.88
CA ARG A 106 23.66 -38.03 3.87
C ARG A 106 24.53 -38.89 2.96
N TYR A 107 25.33 -38.22 2.13
CA TYR A 107 26.24 -38.85 1.18
C TYR A 107 27.61 -38.19 1.28
N TRP A 108 28.65 -39.02 1.35
CA TRP A 108 30.02 -38.58 1.14
C TRP A 108 30.45 -38.90 -0.29
N ASP A 109 30.52 -37.88 -1.14
CA ASP A 109 30.92 -38.00 -2.53
C ASP A 109 32.43 -37.79 -2.69
N LYS A 110 33.18 -38.89 -2.56
CA LYS A 110 34.64 -38.90 -2.76
C LYS A 110 35.07 -38.41 -4.15
N LYS A 111 34.24 -38.63 -5.18
CA LYS A 111 34.58 -38.26 -6.56
C LYS A 111 34.53 -36.75 -6.75
N HIS A 112 33.54 -36.09 -6.16
CA HIS A 112 33.36 -34.64 -6.25
C HIS A 112 33.94 -33.89 -5.05
N GLY A 113 34.50 -34.58 -4.05
CA GLY A 113 35.03 -33.96 -2.84
C GLY A 113 33.98 -33.17 -2.08
N SER A 114 32.77 -33.71 -1.95
CA SER A 114 31.65 -33.00 -1.31
C SER A 114 30.81 -33.91 -0.42
N ALA A 115 30.29 -33.34 0.64
CA ALA A 115 29.26 -33.95 1.47
C ALA A 115 27.90 -33.37 1.11
N VAL A 116 26.96 -34.26 0.80
CA VAL A 116 25.62 -33.90 0.35
C VAL A 116 24.61 -34.42 1.35
N PHE A 117 23.68 -33.58 1.77
CA PHE A 117 22.62 -33.98 2.70
C PHE A 117 21.30 -33.29 2.35
N GLY A 118 20.21 -34.01 2.57
CA GLY A 118 18.85 -33.53 2.37
C GLY A 118 18.20 -33.15 3.69
N VAL A 119 17.48 -32.03 3.72
CA VAL A 119 16.84 -31.49 4.91
C VAL A 119 15.42 -31.05 4.56
N ARG A 120 14.43 -31.52 5.30
CA ARG A 120 13.06 -31.01 5.16
C ARG A 120 12.91 -29.68 5.89
N VAL A 121 12.50 -28.65 5.17
CA VAL A 121 12.17 -27.34 5.75
C VAL A 121 10.87 -27.47 6.55
N GLY A 122 10.90 -27.05 7.82
CA GLY A 122 9.73 -27.05 8.69
C GLY A 122 9.09 -25.67 8.77
N ASP A 123 8.06 -25.56 9.62
CA ASP A 123 7.40 -24.27 9.92
C ASP A 123 8.25 -23.37 10.84
N LYS A 124 9.29 -23.94 11.46
CA LYS A 124 10.33 -23.23 12.23
C LYS A 124 11.71 -23.57 11.67
N GLU A 125 12.69 -22.74 12.00
CA GLU A 125 14.08 -22.99 11.63
C GLU A 125 14.61 -24.29 12.22
N LYS A 126 15.46 -24.98 11.45
CA LYS A 126 16.32 -26.06 11.92
C LYS A 126 17.77 -25.62 11.86
N VAL A 127 18.58 -26.11 12.79
CA VAL A 127 20.02 -25.85 12.80
C VAL A 127 20.76 -27.17 12.65
N LEU A 128 21.67 -27.22 11.68
CA LEU A 128 22.60 -28.34 11.49
C LEU A 128 24.02 -27.91 11.80
N TYR A 129 24.80 -28.86 12.29
CA TYR A 129 26.19 -28.65 12.68
C TYR A 129 27.11 -29.42 11.76
N TYR A 130 27.93 -28.69 11.02
CA TYR A 130 28.88 -29.26 10.07
C TYR A 130 30.30 -29.13 10.62
N ASN A 131 30.95 -30.27 10.87
CA ASN A 131 32.31 -30.40 11.43
C ASN A 131 32.55 -29.57 12.70
N ASN A 132 31.52 -29.42 13.56
CA ASN A 132 31.57 -28.63 14.80
C ASN A 132 32.02 -27.17 14.62
N ARG A 133 31.90 -26.63 13.40
CA ARG A 133 32.37 -25.28 13.06
C ARG A 133 31.33 -24.46 12.31
N LEU A 134 30.67 -25.04 11.31
CA LEU A 134 29.68 -24.34 10.48
C LEU A 134 28.26 -24.69 10.95
N LEU A 135 27.49 -23.67 11.29
CA LEU A 135 26.07 -23.74 11.60
C LEU A 135 25.27 -23.48 10.33
N ILE A 136 24.31 -24.35 10.04
CA ILE A 136 23.46 -24.23 8.87
C ILE A 136 22.03 -24.04 9.35
N PHE A 137 21.55 -22.80 9.26
CA PHE A 137 20.16 -22.47 9.52
C PHE A 137 19.35 -22.78 8.27
N VAL A 138 18.41 -23.72 8.40
CA VAL A 138 17.42 -24.04 7.37
C VAL A 138 16.09 -23.41 7.79
N VAL A 139 15.73 -22.32 7.12
CA VAL A 139 14.68 -21.40 7.57
C VAL A 139 13.51 -21.40 6.57
N PRO A 140 12.23 -21.38 7.03
CA PRO A 140 11.11 -21.19 6.13
C PRO A 140 11.17 -19.80 5.46
N LYS A 141 10.85 -19.74 4.16
CA LYS A 141 11.02 -18.56 3.30
C LYS A 141 10.54 -17.24 3.91
N GLU A 142 9.30 -17.17 4.40
CA GLU A 142 8.73 -15.94 4.98
C GLU A 142 9.53 -15.41 6.18
N ARG A 143 10.07 -16.31 7.01
CA ARG A 143 10.90 -15.97 8.16
C ARG A 143 12.31 -15.55 7.72
N ALA A 144 12.87 -16.25 6.73
CA ALA A 144 14.19 -15.90 6.19
C ALA A 144 14.21 -14.49 5.58
N LEU A 145 13.17 -14.12 4.83
CA LEU A 145 13.05 -12.79 4.20
C LEU A 145 12.83 -11.66 5.21
N ARG A 146 12.62 -11.99 6.48
CA ARG A 146 12.47 -11.08 7.62
C ARG A 146 13.59 -11.22 8.64
N SER A 147 14.63 -11.97 8.30
CA SER A 147 15.81 -12.18 9.11
C SER A 147 16.94 -11.27 8.66
N TRP A 148 17.81 -10.89 9.58
CA TRP A 148 18.82 -9.86 9.37
C TRP A 148 20.16 -10.29 9.93
N VAL A 149 21.25 -9.65 9.48
CA VAL A 149 22.59 -9.86 10.02
C VAL A 149 23.13 -8.52 10.47
N ALA A 150 23.47 -8.41 11.75
CA ALA A 150 24.16 -7.26 12.32
C ALA A 150 25.67 -7.50 12.33
N GLU A 151 26.46 -6.50 11.95
CA GLU A 151 27.92 -6.55 12.11
C GLU A 151 28.33 -5.76 13.35
N VAL A 152 29.00 -6.41 14.30
CA VAL A 152 29.46 -5.78 15.55
C VAL A 152 30.94 -6.06 15.79
N PRO A 153 31.67 -5.18 16.50
CA PRO A 153 33.06 -5.43 16.87
C PRO A 153 33.17 -6.68 17.74
N SER A 154 34.16 -7.54 17.46
CA SER A 154 34.34 -8.79 18.21
C SER A 154 34.74 -8.56 19.67
N THR A 155 35.28 -7.39 20.00
CA THR A 155 35.62 -6.98 21.38
C THR A 155 34.41 -6.87 22.30
N VAL A 156 33.19 -6.91 21.77
CA VAL A 156 31.95 -6.91 22.56
C VAL A 156 31.72 -8.23 23.31
N ALA A 157 32.27 -9.32 22.78
CA ALA A 157 32.05 -10.68 23.22
C ALA A 157 33.35 -11.28 23.78
N PRO A 158 33.36 -11.76 25.03
CA PRO A 158 34.54 -12.41 25.60
C PRO A 158 34.98 -13.63 24.79
N GLY A 159 36.27 -13.75 24.47
CA GLY A 159 36.81 -14.87 23.69
C GLY A 159 36.63 -14.74 22.18
N ALA A 160 36.20 -13.59 21.68
CA ALA A 160 36.15 -13.26 20.25
C ALA A 160 37.14 -12.15 19.85
N GLU A 161 38.00 -11.68 20.76
CA GLU A 161 38.76 -10.43 20.64
C GLU A 161 39.64 -10.36 19.38
N ASP A 162 40.18 -11.48 18.91
CA ASP A 162 41.06 -11.56 17.74
C ASP A 162 40.30 -11.77 16.39
N SER A 163 38.96 -11.78 16.41
CA SER A 163 38.13 -12.14 15.24
C SER A 163 37.74 -10.94 14.33
N GLY A 164 38.06 -9.71 14.71
CA GLY A 164 37.70 -8.52 13.92
C GLY A 164 36.24 -8.09 14.10
N ALA A 165 35.46 -8.01 13.03
CA ALA A 165 34.01 -7.83 13.12
C ALA A 165 33.33 -9.21 13.11
N ILE A 166 32.34 -9.42 13.97
CA ILE A 166 31.50 -10.62 13.97
C ILE A 166 30.13 -10.31 13.38
N ALA A 167 29.61 -11.24 12.59
CA ALA A 167 28.27 -11.18 12.02
C ALA A 167 27.30 -11.94 12.93
N VAL A 168 26.27 -11.24 13.41
CA VAL A 168 25.23 -11.74 14.32
C VAL A 168 23.92 -11.86 13.54
N PRO A 169 23.54 -13.06 13.08
CA PRO A 169 22.25 -13.29 12.47
C PRO A 169 21.12 -13.29 13.51
N PHE A 170 20.07 -12.52 13.22
CA PHE A 170 18.77 -12.53 13.89
C PHE A 170 17.76 -13.23 12.98
N VAL A 171 17.43 -14.49 13.30
CA VAL A 171 16.41 -15.28 12.61
C VAL A 171 15.05 -14.98 13.25
N THR A 172 14.22 -14.21 12.55
CA THR A 172 13.02 -13.56 13.11
C THR A 172 11.90 -13.41 12.09
N ASP A 173 10.72 -12.99 12.54
CA ASP A 173 9.57 -12.59 11.73
C ASP A 173 9.28 -11.08 11.80
N ALA A 174 10.20 -10.29 12.39
CA ALA A 174 10.13 -8.84 12.46
C ALA A 174 9.91 -8.21 11.07
N ALA A 175 9.09 -7.17 11.01
CA ALA A 175 8.85 -6.44 9.77
C ALA A 175 10.08 -5.67 9.30
N LEU A 176 10.91 -5.19 10.23
CA LEU A 176 12.09 -4.38 9.94
C LEU A 176 13.14 -4.50 11.07
N LEU A 177 14.42 -4.54 10.70
CA LEU A 177 15.53 -4.16 11.59
C LEU A 177 15.76 -2.65 11.44
N ALA A 178 15.34 -1.89 12.44
CA ALA A 178 15.39 -0.43 12.42
C ALA A 178 16.79 0.10 12.67
N ASP A 179 17.50 -0.49 13.64
CA ASP A 179 18.87 -0.13 13.98
C ASP A 179 19.52 -1.27 14.78
N TYR A 180 20.85 -1.27 14.88
CA TYR A 180 21.60 -2.18 15.73
C TYR A 180 22.93 -1.58 16.13
N GLY A 181 23.51 -2.08 17.22
CA GLY A 181 24.81 -1.61 17.65
C GLY A 181 25.41 -2.41 18.80
N SER A 182 26.47 -1.85 19.35
CA SER A 182 27.18 -2.42 20.49
C SER A 182 27.69 -1.33 21.42
N GLU A 183 27.81 -1.66 22.71
CA GLU A 183 28.43 -0.83 23.73
C GLU A 183 29.18 -1.72 24.72
N LYS A 184 30.51 -1.55 24.84
CA LYS A 184 31.37 -2.31 25.76
C LYS A 184 31.18 -3.84 25.65
N ASN A 185 30.40 -4.43 26.55
CA ASN A 185 30.10 -5.85 26.70
C ASN A 185 28.63 -6.15 26.33
N ARG A 186 28.02 -5.34 25.45
CA ARG A 186 26.61 -5.45 25.09
C ARG A 186 26.41 -5.26 23.59
N ILE A 187 25.56 -6.09 23.00
CA ILE A 187 24.98 -5.82 21.68
C ILE A 187 23.50 -5.50 21.81
N TRP A 188 22.96 -4.75 20.87
CA TRP A 188 21.54 -4.45 20.81
C TRP A 188 21.03 -4.35 19.38
N ALA A 189 19.74 -4.61 19.21
CA ALA A 189 19.01 -4.45 17.96
C ALA A 189 17.62 -3.86 18.24
N GLU A 190 17.17 -2.96 17.38
CA GLU A 190 15.80 -2.43 17.36
C GLU A 190 15.03 -3.10 16.23
N LEU A 191 14.09 -3.97 16.59
CA LEU A 191 13.28 -4.74 15.65
C LEU A 191 11.84 -4.25 15.73
N ASP A 192 11.26 -3.92 14.58
CA ASP A 192 9.84 -3.53 14.48
C ASP A 192 9.00 -4.79 14.23
N PHE A 193 8.18 -5.15 15.21
CA PHE A 193 7.29 -6.31 15.15
C PHE A 193 5.83 -5.89 14.95
N ARG A 194 5.06 -6.68 14.21
CA ARG A 194 3.60 -6.54 14.19
C ARG A 194 3.01 -7.04 15.53
N PRO A 195 1.82 -6.59 15.95
CA PRO A 195 1.15 -7.14 17.14
C PRO A 195 1.08 -8.68 17.13
N GLY A 196 1.44 -9.32 18.24
CA GLY A 196 1.34 -10.78 18.38
C GLY A 196 2.52 -11.44 19.09
N HIS A 197 2.74 -12.72 18.77
CA HIS A 197 3.82 -13.54 19.33
C HIS A 197 4.88 -13.81 18.27
N HIS A 198 6.14 -13.70 18.67
CA HIS A 198 7.30 -13.79 17.79
C HIS A 198 8.31 -14.75 18.39
N ASP A 199 8.82 -15.65 17.56
CA ASP A 199 9.98 -16.46 17.91
C ASP A 199 11.24 -15.78 17.35
N LEU A 200 12.30 -15.69 18.14
CA LEU A 200 13.58 -15.14 17.72
C LEU A 200 14.71 -16.09 18.08
N THR A 201 15.60 -16.32 17.11
CA THR A 201 16.87 -17.03 17.33
C THR A 201 18.03 -16.15 16.89
N VAL A 202 19.04 -16.01 17.76
CA VAL A 202 20.20 -15.13 17.54
C VAL A 202 21.49 -15.92 17.77
N LEU A 203 22.46 -15.82 16.86
CA LEU A 203 23.78 -16.46 17.03
C LEU A 203 24.75 -15.53 17.77
N LEU A 204 25.13 -15.90 18.99
CA LEU A 204 25.86 -15.08 19.95
C LEU A 204 27.06 -15.83 20.55
N PRO A 205 28.29 -15.35 20.37
CA PRO A 205 29.46 -15.90 21.07
C PRO A 205 29.76 -15.07 22.32
N PRO A 206 30.16 -15.67 23.47
CA PRO A 206 29.66 -16.88 24.14
C PRO A 206 28.26 -16.64 24.74
N SER A 207 27.80 -17.44 25.72
CA SER A 207 26.49 -17.19 26.38
C SER A 207 26.47 -15.81 27.04
N PRO A 208 25.52 -14.94 26.68
CA PRO A 208 25.24 -13.73 27.45
C PRO A 208 24.85 -14.09 28.89
N LYS A 209 25.09 -13.19 29.83
CA LYS A 209 24.60 -13.29 31.22
C LYS A 209 23.18 -12.77 31.34
N GLU A 210 22.87 -11.72 30.59
CA GLU A 210 21.59 -11.03 30.66
C GLU A 210 21.05 -10.81 29.24
N CYS A 211 19.73 -10.91 29.11
CA CYS A 211 18.98 -10.51 27.94
C CYS A 211 17.90 -9.53 28.39
N ARG A 212 17.75 -8.41 27.70
CA ARG A 212 16.70 -7.43 27.97
C ARG A 212 15.84 -7.19 26.74
N VAL A 213 14.54 -7.12 26.93
CA VAL A 213 13.55 -6.70 25.93
C VAL A 213 12.89 -5.42 26.44
N ASP A 214 13.05 -4.33 25.72
CA ASP A 214 12.63 -2.98 26.11
C ASP A 214 13.13 -2.57 27.51
N GLY A 215 14.36 -2.99 27.84
CA GLY A 215 15.01 -2.72 29.12
C GLY A 215 14.57 -3.61 30.29
N ALA A 216 13.59 -4.49 30.10
CA ALA A 216 13.19 -5.48 31.11
C ALA A 216 13.93 -6.80 30.91
N ASP A 217 14.37 -7.43 32.00
CA ASP A 217 15.04 -8.73 31.95
C ASP A 217 14.12 -9.81 31.36
N GLN A 218 14.65 -10.55 30.40
CA GLN A 218 13.94 -11.58 29.64
C GLN A 218 14.69 -12.90 29.72
N GLU A 219 13.99 -13.98 30.08
CA GLU A 219 14.54 -15.32 29.99
C GLU A 219 14.72 -15.73 28.53
N PHE A 220 15.85 -16.38 28.25
CA PHE A 220 16.18 -16.97 26.96
C PHE A 220 16.81 -18.35 27.16
N LYS A 221 16.68 -19.20 26.14
CA LYS A 221 17.36 -20.49 26.08
C LYS A 221 18.64 -20.33 25.29
N TYR A 222 19.76 -20.83 25.81
CA TYR A 222 21.04 -20.80 25.10
C TYR A 222 21.50 -22.22 24.78
N ASP A 223 21.72 -22.49 23.50
CA ASP A 223 22.40 -23.71 23.04
C ASP A 223 23.91 -23.47 23.08
N HIS A 224 24.60 -24.06 24.06
CA HIS A 224 26.04 -23.95 24.19
C HIS A 224 26.81 -24.57 23.01
N HIS A 225 26.26 -25.59 22.36
CA HIS A 225 26.89 -26.20 21.20
C HIS A 225 26.73 -25.29 19.97
N GLY A 226 25.51 -24.76 19.80
CA GLY A 226 25.07 -23.84 18.74
C GLY A 226 25.50 -22.42 18.84
N ARG A 227 25.89 -21.98 20.03
CA ARG A 227 26.04 -20.57 20.36
C ARG A 227 24.79 -19.74 20.02
N SER A 228 23.60 -20.34 20.05
CA SER A 228 22.36 -19.66 19.70
C SER A 228 21.51 -19.39 20.93
N ALA A 229 21.03 -18.16 21.05
CA ALA A 229 19.99 -17.76 21.99
C ALA A 229 18.63 -17.81 21.30
N SER A 230 17.64 -18.44 21.93
CA SER A 230 16.25 -18.44 21.48
C SER A 230 15.35 -17.84 22.56
N LEU A 231 14.45 -16.96 22.14
CA LEU A 231 13.48 -16.28 23.00
C LEU A 231 12.15 -16.06 22.28
N GLN A 232 11.10 -15.86 23.07
CA GLN A 232 9.78 -15.48 22.59
C GLN A 232 9.50 -14.03 22.98
N ILE A 233 9.10 -13.23 22.01
CA ILE A 233 8.72 -11.82 22.20
C ILE A 233 7.21 -11.72 21.98
N THR A 234 6.52 -10.98 22.84
CA THR A 234 5.10 -10.67 22.64
C THR A 234 4.94 -9.16 22.54
N THR A 235 4.36 -8.70 21.44
CA THR A 235 3.98 -7.31 21.26
C THR A 235 2.49 -7.12 21.49
N PRO A 236 2.06 -6.07 22.21
CA PRO A 236 0.65 -5.83 22.48
C PRO A 236 -0.12 -5.45 21.21
N ALA A 237 -1.46 -5.50 21.28
CA ALA A 237 -2.32 -4.92 20.24
C ALA A 237 -2.04 -3.41 20.08
N THR A 238 -2.41 -2.86 18.92
CA THR A 238 -2.29 -1.41 18.67
C THR A 238 -3.07 -0.66 19.77
N PRO A 239 -2.47 0.36 20.41
CA PRO A 239 -3.13 1.07 21.52
C PRO A 239 -4.21 2.05 21.02
N TYR A 240 -4.45 2.10 19.72
CA TYR A 240 -5.27 3.12 19.07
C TYR A 240 -6.61 2.51 18.65
N THR A 241 -7.71 3.14 19.06
CA THR A 241 -9.06 2.65 18.73
C THR A 241 -9.62 3.33 17.49
N PRO A 242 -10.38 2.62 16.65
CA PRO A 242 -11.20 3.23 15.60
C PRO A 242 -12.17 4.27 16.18
N ARG A 243 -12.49 5.28 15.38
CA ARG A 243 -13.49 6.31 15.68
C ARG A 243 -14.53 6.33 14.59
N ASP A 244 -15.73 5.90 14.96
CA ASP A 244 -16.94 6.03 14.16
C ASP A 244 -17.54 7.42 14.32
N ILE A 245 -17.88 8.05 13.20
CA ILE A 245 -18.53 9.35 13.16
C ILE A 245 -19.94 9.12 12.64
N SER A 246 -20.96 9.43 13.44
CA SER A 246 -22.38 9.30 13.05
C SER A 246 -23.08 10.64 12.84
N GLU A 247 -22.45 11.74 13.24
CA GLU A 247 -22.98 13.09 13.12
C GLU A 247 -21.96 14.00 12.44
N VAL A 248 -22.46 14.82 11.53
CA VAL A 248 -21.67 15.82 10.82
C VAL A 248 -22.35 17.16 10.88
N GLN A 249 -21.56 18.22 10.73
CA GLN A 249 -22.10 19.52 10.36
C GLN A 249 -22.11 19.63 8.85
N TYR A 250 -23.17 20.15 8.25
CA TYR A 250 -23.26 20.29 6.80
C TYR A 250 -23.90 21.61 6.35
N TRP A 251 -23.62 21.98 5.11
CA TRP A 251 -24.37 22.98 4.37
C TRP A 251 -24.41 22.62 2.89
N VAL A 252 -25.30 23.26 2.15
CA VAL A 252 -25.58 22.91 0.75
C VAL A 252 -25.18 24.07 -0.14
N GLU A 253 -24.28 23.77 -1.07
CA GLU A 253 -23.85 24.69 -2.10
C GLU A 253 -24.64 24.41 -3.38
N ARG A 254 -25.59 25.28 -3.70
CA ARG A 254 -26.32 25.23 -4.98
C ARG A 254 -25.53 25.95 -6.07
N PHE A 255 -25.97 25.80 -7.32
CA PHE A 255 -25.43 26.50 -8.48
C PHE A 255 -25.91 27.95 -8.48
N ASP A 256 -25.49 28.71 -7.46
CA ASP A 256 -25.86 30.10 -7.24
C ASP A 256 -24.70 31.04 -7.58
N PRO A 257 -24.84 31.87 -8.63
CA PRO A 257 -23.85 32.88 -8.99
C PRO A 257 -23.55 33.93 -7.91
N SER A 258 -24.35 34.02 -6.85
CA SER A 258 -24.05 34.90 -5.70
C SER A 258 -22.91 34.36 -4.82
N LEU A 259 -22.55 33.08 -4.97
CA LEU A 259 -21.66 32.37 -4.07
C LEU A 259 -20.36 31.95 -4.75
N GLY A 260 -19.23 32.51 -4.28
CA GLY A 260 -17.90 32.25 -4.82
C GLY A 260 -17.58 33.11 -6.06
N GLN A 261 -16.53 32.74 -6.79
CA GLN A 261 -16.08 33.50 -7.97
C GLN A 261 -16.68 32.89 -9.25
N TRP A 262 -17.39 33.71 -10.00
CA TRP A 262 -18.03 33.35 -11.26
C TRP A 262 -17.54 34.25 -12.39
N GLU A 263 -17.17 33.63 -13.50
CA GLU A 263 -16.79 34.32 -14.73
C GLU A 263 -17.97 34.34 -15.70
N SER A 264 -18.30 35.52 -16.22
CA SER A 264 -19.31 35.66 -17.27
C SER A 264 -18.64 35.72 -18.64
N GLY A 265 -19.13 34.96 -19.62
CA GLY A 265 -18.61 35.04 -20.98
C GLY A 265 -19.03 33.89 -21.89
N PRO A 266 -18.41 33.79 -23.09
CA PRO A 266 -18.56 32.62 -23.94
C PRO A 266 -17.88 31.40 -23.29
N LEU A 267 -18.34 30.21 -23.68
CA LEU A 267 -17.66 28.96 -23.35
C LEU A 267 -16.29 28.94 -24.01
N ARG A 268 -15.30 28.42 -23.28
CA ARG A 268 -13.89 28.38 -23.66
C ARG A 268 -13.18 27.30 -22.85
N PRO A 269 -12.01 26.82 -23.30
CA PRO A 269 -11.18 25.93 -22.50
C PRO A 269 -10.90 26.54 -21.13
N LEU A 270 -10.99 25.74 -20.07
CA LEU A 270 -10.71 26.18 -18.70
C LEU A 270 -9.27 26.66 -18.55
N ASP A 271 -8.37 26.10 -19.35
CA ASP A 271 -6.95 26.44 -19.48
C ASP A 271 -6.71 27.87 -19.96
N ALA A 272 -7.66 28.45 -20.71
CA ALA A 272 -7.53 29.80 -21.26
C ALA A 272 -7.56 30.91 -20.19
N THR A 273 -7.96 30.58 -18.96
CA THR A 273 -8.11 31.52 -17.83
C THR A 273 -7.16 31.18 -16.67
N GLY A 274 -6.18 30.33 -16.93
CA GLY A 274 -5.20 29.85 -15.95
C GLY A 274 -5.16 28.32 -15.92
N PRO A 275 -4.37 27.71 -15.02
CA PRO A 275 -4.23 26.25 -14.94
C PRO A 275 -5.58 25.56 -14.76
N ALA A 276 -5.78 24.41 -15.42
CA ALA A 276 -6.99 23.61 -15.25
C ALA A 276 -7.26 23.32 -13.76
N PRO A 277 -8.49 23.55 -13.26
CA PRO A 277 -8.84 23.21 -11.89
C PRO A 277 -8.82 21.69 -11.69
N TYR A 278 -8.67 21.26 -10.45
CA TYR A 278 -8.89 19.86 -10.06
C TYR A 278 -10.13 19.79 -9.16
N GLY A 279 -11.24 19.29 -9.69
CA GLY A 279 -12.51 19.31 -8.98
C GLY A 279 -13.73 19.45 -9.88
N TYR A 280 -14.87 19.77 -9.26
CA TYR A 280 -16.10 20.05 -9.98
C TYR A 280 -16.16 21.50 -10.46
N VAL A 281 -16.35 21.69 -11.76
CA VAL A 281 -16.56 22.99 -12.40
C VAL A 281 -18.05 23.16 -12.66
N LYS A 282 -18.59 24.34 -12.32
CA LYS A 282 -20.02 24.63 -12.49
C LYS A 282 -20.22 25.58 -13.66
N TYR A 283 -21.09 25.21 -14.59
CA TYR A 283 -21.58 26.10 -15.63
C TYR A 283 -23.06 26.36 -15.41
N VAL A 284 -23.47 27.62 -15.51
CA VAL A 284 -24.87 28.04 -15.35
C VAL A 284 -25.24 28.97 -16.49
N LYS A 285 -26.33 28.65 -17.18
CA LYS A 285 -27.06 29.61 -18.00
C LYS A 285 -28.43 29.85 -17.39
N LYS A 286 -28.67 31.08 -16.92
CA LYS A 286 -30.01 31.54 -16.54
C LYS A 286 -30.77 31.97 -17.80
N ARG A 287 -32.08 31.69 -17.86
CA ARG A 287 -32.94 32.07 -18.98
C ARG A 287 -32.38 31.56 -20.31
N ALA A 288 -32.34 30.24 -20.47
CA ALA A 288 -31.78 29.56 -21.65
C ALA A 288 -32.53 29.85 -22.97
N GLY A 289 -33.63 30.63 -22.91
CA GLY A 289 -34.48 30.95 -24.04
C GLY A 289 -35.50 29.85 -24.34
N ILE A 290 -36.28 30.04 -25.39
CA ILE A 290 -37.34 29.10 -25.80
C ILE A 290 -36.83 28.27 -26.99
N PRO A 291 -37.15 26.96 -27.09
CA PRO A 291 -36.96 26.19 -28.31
C PRO A 291 -37.81 26.78 -29.44
N GLN A 292 -37.31 26.78 -30.68
CA GLN A 292 -38.01 27.48 -31.77
C GLN A 292 -39.36 26.83 -32.15
N GLU A 293 -39.56 25.52 -31.90
CA GLU A 293 -40.78 24.75 -32.18
C GLU A 293 -40.95 23.60 -31.15
N ASP A 294 -42.13 22.96 -31.10
CA ASP A 294 -42.43 21.84 -30.20
C ASP A 294 -41.43 20.68 -30.38
N GLY A 295 -40.84 20.19 -29.28
CA GLY A 295 -39.92 19.03 -29.28
C GLY A 295 -38.42 19.35 -29.40
N GLY A 296 -37.99 20.56 -29.01
CA GLY A 296 -36.59 20.97 -29.06
C GLY A 296 -35.60 20.05 -28.34
N ARG A 297 -34.38 19.97 -28.86
CA ARG A 297 -33.26 19.20 -28.32
C ARG A 297 -32.15 20.10 -27.79
N LEU A 298 -31.39 19.58 -26.84
CA LEU A 298 -30.11 20.15 -26.40
C LEU A 298 -28.96 19.33 -26.96
N PHE A 299 -27.90 20.02 -27.36
CA PHE A 299 -26.64 19.43 -27.81
C PHE A 299 -25.53 20.00 -26.93
N VAL A 300 -24.75 19.12 -26.29
CA VAL A 300 -23.61 19.52 -25.45
C VAL A 300 -22.35 18.92 -26.06
N LYS A 301 -21.34 19.77 -26.23
CA LYS A 301 -19.99 19.37 -26.67
C LYS A 301 -18.96 19.83 -25.66
N SER A 302 -18.04 18.94 -25.31
CA SER A 302 -16.91 19.18 -24.40
C SER A 302 -15.60 19.10 -25.18
N PHE A 303 -14.57 19.80 -24.69
CA PHE A 303 -13.23 19.73 -25.29
C PHE A 303 -12.58 18.35 -25.08
N ALA A 304 -12.73 17.79 -23.89
CA ALA A 304 -12.24 16.46 -23.49
C ALA A 304 -13.39 15.50 -23.16
N ALA A 305 -13.07 14.20 -23.16
CA ALA A 305 -14.01 13.12 -22.81
C ALA A 305 -14.14 12.96 -21.28
N ASP A 306 -14.34 14.08 -20.58
CA ASP A 306 -14.53 14.09 -19.13
C ASP A 306 -16.01 13.94 -18.77
N TRP A 307 -16.25 13.37 -17.60
CA TRP A 307 -17.61 13.23 -17.08
C TRP A 307 -18.27 14.59 -16.85
N ARG A 308 -19.57 14.65 -17.14
CA ARG A 308 -20.44 15.76 -16.78
C ARG A 308 -21.81 15.28 -16.35
N LYS A 309 -22.50 16.10 -15.56
CA LYS A 309 -23.93 15.98 -15.30
C LYS A 309 -24.63 17.25 -15.72
N VAL A 310 -25.65 17.11 -16.55
CA VAL A 310 -26.42 18.22 -17.10
C VAL A 310 -27.80 18.21 -16.46
N PHE A 311 -28.19 19.36 -15.93
CA PHE A 311 -29.49 19.58 -15.33
C PHE A 311 -30.20 20.71 -16.09
N VAL A 312 -31.50 20.57 -16.20
CA VAL A 312 -32.40 21.60 -16.72
C VAL A 312 -33.42 21.91 -15.64
N SER A 313 -33.40 23.13 -15.13
CA SER A 313 -34.26 23.60 -14.05
C SER A 313 -34.24 22.62 -12.85
N GLY A 314 -33.04 22.15 -12.48
CA GLY A 314 -32.84 21.21 -11.37
C GLY A 314 -33.12 19.73 -11.67
N ARG A 315 -33.57 19.37 -12.88
CA ARG A 315 -33.80 17.97 -13.28
C ARG A 315 -32.61 17.44 -14.09
N LEU A 316 -32.05 16.30 -13.67
CA LEU A 316 -31.00 15.61 -14.42
C LEU A 316 -31.52 15.22 -15.81
N ILE A 317 -30.69 15.42 -16.83
CA ILE A 317 -30.86 14.92 -18.20
C ILE A 317 -29.82 13.80 -18.41
N PRO A 318 -30.19 12.52 -18.22
CA PRO A 318 -29.25 11.40 -18.26
C PRO A 318 -28.50 11.29 -19.59
N GLU A 319 -29.17 11.53 -20.71
CA GLU A 319 -28.62 11.38 -22.06
C GLU A 319 -27.53 12.41 -22.37
N LEU A 320 -27.50 13.53 -21.65
CA LEU A 320 -26.44 14.54 -21.75
C LEU A 320 -25.33 14.34 -20.71
N SER A 321 -25.53 13.40 -19.78
CA SER A 321 -24.67 13.18 -18.61
C SER A 321 -23.81 11.93 -18.81
N GLY A 322 -22.50 12.11 -18.83
CA GLY A 322 -21.54 11.06 -19.15
C GLY A 322 -20.21 11.64 -19.61
N ALA A 323 -19.34 10.78 -20.13
CA ALA A 323 -17.99 11.15 -20.58
C ALA A 323 -17.90 11.47 -22.09
N ASP A 324 -18.94 11.18 -22.88
CA ASP A 324 -18.89 11.39 -24.32
C ASP A 324 -18.61 12.85 -24.67
N LYS A 325 -17.62 13.12 -25.55
CA LYS A 325 -17.26 14.49 -25.98
C LYS A 325 -18.48 15.23 -26.55
N GLU A 326 -19.45 14.51 -27.11
CA GLU A 326 -20.66 15.04 -27.69
C GLU A 326 -21.87 14.23 -27.22
N ALA A 327 -22.93 14.91 -26.79
CA ALA A 327 -24.20 14.27 -26.44
C ALA A 327 -25.39 15.14 -26.86
N GLU A 328 -26.54 14.50 -27.10
CA GLU A 328 -27.80 15.17 -27.41
C GLU A 328 -28.97 14.54 -26.66
N ALA A 329 -29.98 15.35 -26.35
CA ALA A 329 -31.20 14.89 -25.69
C ALA A 329 -32.40 15.72 -26.10
N SER A 330 -33.56 15.06 -26.20
CA SER A 330 -34.83 15.77 -26.34
C SER A 330 -35.19 16.42 -25.00
N LEU A 331 -35.71 17.65 -25.05
CA LEU A 331 -36.17 18.32 -23.84
C LEU A 331 -37.43 17.63 -23.30
N PRO A 332 -37.56 17.45 -21.97
CA PRO A 332 -38.74 16.83 -21.41
C PRO A 332 -40.00 17.66 -21.70
N ILE A 333 -41.04 17.01 -22.21
CA ILE A 333 -42.30 17.65 -22.63
C ILE A 333 -43.05 18.28 -21.44
N ASP A 334 -42.85 17.74 -20.24
CA ASP A 334 -43.43 18.23 -18.99
C ASP A 334 -42.69 19.42 -18.38
N LEU A 335 -41.50 19.76 -18.89
CA LEU A 335 -40.79 20.99 -18.53
C LEU A 335 -41.37 22.15 -19.37
N ASN A 336 -42.10 23.06 -18.70
CA ASN A 336 -42.71 24.23 -19.33
C ASN A 336 -41.66 25.29 -19.69
N TRP A 337 -40.91 25.05 -20.79
CA TRP A 337 -39.84 25.91 -21.30
C TRP A 337 -40.38 27.27 -21.77
N ASN A 338 -40.54 28.20 -20.84
CA ASN A 338 -41.04 29.55 -21.11
C ASN A 338 -39.92 30.59 -21.26
N GLY A 339 -38.67 30.11 -21.37
CA GLY A 339 -37.48 30.96 -21.51
C GLY A 339 -36.91 31.46 -20.19
N THR A 340 -37.47 31.06 -19.04
CA THR A 340 -36.92 31.35 -17.71
C THR A 340 -36.06 30.23 -17.13
N ASP A 341 -36.05 29.07 -17.79
CA ASP A 341 -35.32 27.87 -17.40
C ASP A 341 -33.82 28.10 -17.27
N THR A 342 -33.23 27.30 -16.38
CA THR A 342 -31.79 27.31 -16.13
C THR A 342 -31.19 26.02 -16.65
N ILE A 343 -30.01 26.11 -17.26
CA ILE A 343 -29.17 24.95 -17.54
C ILE A 343 -28.00 24.98 -16.58
N GLU A 344 -27.84 23.91 -15.81
CA GLU A 344 -26.72 23.71 -14.90
C GLU A 344 -25.88 22.53 -15.36
N ILE A 345 -24.57 22.71 -15.49
CA ILE A 345 -23.64 21.62 -15.85
C ILE A 345 -22.58 21.51 -14.76
N SER A 346 -22.54 20.35 -14.12
CA SER A 346 -21.41 19.92 -13.29
C SER A 346 -20.41 19.19 -14.17
N TYR A 347 -19.26 19.79 -14.45
CA TYR A 347 -18.17 19.19 -15.19
C TYR A 347 -17.09 18.65 -14.24
N GLU A 348 -16.57 17.47 -14.52
CA GLU A 348 -15.61 16.77 -13.67
C GLU A 348 -14.17 16.91 -14.18
N ALA A 349 -13.45 17.94 -13.71
CA ALA A 349 -12.06 18.18 -14.09
C ALA A 349 -11.09 17.41 -13.18
N PHE A 350 -10.99 16.08 -13.34
CA PHE A 350 -10.18 15.21 -12.47
C PHE A 350 -8.90 14.66 -13.13
N GLY A 351 -8.20 15.50 -13.90
CA GLY A 351 -6.97 15.14 -14.61
C GLY A 351 -7.18 14.98 -16.11
N SER A 352 -6.10 14.74 -16.84
CA SER A 352 -6.08 14.58 -18.30
C SER A 352 -5.85 13.12 -18.67
N SER A 353 -6.25 12.73 -19.89
CA SER A 353 -5.95 11.40 -20.42
C SER A 353 -4.46 11.29 -20.72
N ASP A 354 -3.81 10.25 -20.22
CA ASP A 354 -2.41 9.92 -20.55
C ASP A 354 -2.26 9.32 -21.97
N ALA A 355 -3.38 9.05 -22.66
CA ALA A 355 -3.39 8.40 -23.98
C ALA A 355 -3.20 9.38 -25.16
N GLU A 356 -3.28 10.69 -24.92
CA GLU A 356 -2.96 11.68 -25.96
C GLU A 356 -1.46 11.98 -25.98
N PRO A 357 -0.78 11.93 -27.14
CA PRO A 357 0.67 12.06 -27.24
C PRO A 357 1.24 13.37 -26.67
N ASP A 358 0.40 14.39 -26.46
CA ASP A 358 0.83 15.74 -26.05
C ASP A 358 0.17 16.26 -24.75
N MET A 359 -0.61 15.45 -24.00
CA MET A 359 -1.40 15.92 -22.84
C MET A 359 -2.18 17.22 -23.14
N SER A 360 -2.63 17.37 -24.39
CA SER A 360 -3.22 18.60 -24.94
C SER A 360 -4.73 18.70 -24.74
N ASP A 361 -5.33 17.72 -24.05
CA ASP A 361 -6.76 17.66 -23.76
C ASP A 361 -7.21 18.91 -23.00
N LEU A 362 -7.75 19.87 -23.76
CA LEU A 362 -8.34 21.07 -23.22
C LEU A 362 -9.56 20.71 -22.38
N LYS A 363 -9.72 21.36 -21.23
CA LYS A 363 -10.77 21.03 -20.27
C LYS A 363 -11.99 21.93 -20.41
N GLY A 364 -13.16 21.38 -20.14
CA GLY A 364 -14.43 22.11 -20.03
C GLY A 364 -15.41 21.88 -21.17
N ILE A 365 -16.50 22.65 -21.13
CA ILE A 365 -17.56 22.63 -22.15
C ILE A 365 -17.16 23.54 -23.32
N GLU A 366 -17.21 23.00 -24.54
CA GLU A 366 -16.91 23.72 -25.80
C GLU A 366 -18.13 24.49 -26.29
N SER A 367 -19.28 23.83 -26.37
CA SER A 367 -20.52 24.49 -26.81
C SER A 367 -21.76 23.80 -26.26
N VAL A 368 -22.82 24.58 -26.11
CA VAL A 368 -24.17 24.08 -25.83
C VAL A 368 -25.12 24.73 -26.82
N LYS A 369 -25.92 23.94 -27.51
CA LYS A 369 -26.86 24.42 -28.53
C LYS A 369 -28.27 23.90 -28.27
N ILE A 370 -29.26 24.66 -28.71
CA ILE A 370 -30.68 24.31 -28.63
C ILE A 370 -31.37 24.44 -29.98
N GLY A 371 -32.12 23.41 -30.38
CA GLY A 371 -32.82 23.36 -31.66
C GLY A 371 -33.35 21.96 -31.99
N ASN A 372 -33.92 21.77 -33.18
CA ASN A 372 -34.46 20.49 -33.61
C ASN A 372 -33.39 19.57 -34.21
N ASP A 373 -32.41 20.15 -34.90
CA ASP A 373 -31.24 19.47 -35.44
C ASP A 373 -29.96 20.24 -35.13
N ARG A 374 -28.83 19.53 -35.14
CA ARG A 374 -27.54 20.08 -34.71
C ARG A 374 -26.98 21.17 -35.60
N ALA A 375 -27.29 21.13 -36.90
CA ALA A 375 -26.75 22.06 -37.89
C ALA A 375 -27.44 23.43 -37.82
N SER A 376 -28.74 23.44 -37.54
CA SER A 376 -29.55 24.64 -37.36
C SER A 376 -29.65 25.13 -35.91
N ALA A 377 -29.22 24.31 -34.93
CA ALA A 377 -29.33 24.64 -33.51
C ALA A 377 -28.62 25.95 -33.16
N ARG A 378 -29.35 26.82 -32.45
CA ARG A 378 -28.82 28.09 -31.95
C ARG A 378 -27.89 27.81 -30.77
N GLU A 379 -26.72 28.45 -30.80
CA GLU A 379 -25.80 28.40 -29.67
C GLU A 379 -26.34 29.16 -28.46
N ILE A 380 -26.21 28.55 -27.28
CA ILE A 380 -26.52 29.17 -26.00
C ILE A 380 -25.26 29.92 -25.54
N THR A 381 -25.36 31.24 -25.46
CA THR A 381 -24.27 32.15 -25.10
C THR A 381 -24.48 32.76 -23.71
N GLU A 382 -23.49 33.52 -23.22
CA GLU A 382 -23.48 34.20 -21.91
C GLU A 382 -23.61 33.22 -20.73
N TRP A 383 -22.58 32.41 -20.56
CA TRP A 383 -22.46 31.46 -19.46
C TRP A 383 -21.83 32.09 -18.24
N LEU A 384 -22.26 31.63 -17.07
CA LEU A 384 -21.58 31.85 -15.80
C LEU A 384 -20.80 30.58 -15.46
N VAL A 385 -19.49 30.71 -15.26
CA VAL A 385 -18.60 29.58 -14.98
C VAL A 385 -17.89 29.79 -13.65
N GLN A 386 -18.05 28.85 -12.73
CA GLN A 386 -17.27 28.76 -11.51
C GLN A 386 -16.28 27.61 -11.63
N ARG A 387 -14.99 27.98 -11.70
CA ARG A 387 -13.87 27.05 -11.93
C ARG A 387 -13.55 26.18 -10.72
N VAL A 388 -13.74 26.70 -9.53
CA VAL A 388 -13.62 25.96 -8.27
C VAL A 388 -14.79 26.31 -7.36
N PRO A 389 -15.38 25.34 -6.64
CA PRO A 389 -16.40 25.60 -5.62
C PRO A 389 -15.99 26.69 -4.63
N ALA A 390 -16.96 27.40 -4.06
CA ALA A 390 -16.70 28.58 -3.23
C ALA A 390 -15.73 28.37 -2.03
N PRO A 391 -15.72 27.21 -1.33
CA PRO A 391 -14.78 26.96 -0.24
C PRO A 391 -13.35 26.67 -0.70
N MET A 392 -13.16 26.36 -1.98
CA MET A 392 -11.89 25.85 -2.50
C MET A 392 -10.92 26.98 -2.82
N ARG A 393 -9.64 26.74 -2.53
CA ARG A 393 -8.50 27.58 -2.86
C ARG A 393 -7.47 26.72 -3.57
N GLY A 394 -7.61 26.60 -4.89
CA GLY A 394 -6.87 25.60 -5.66
C GLY A 394 -7.28 24.18 -5.24
N ARG A 395 -6.36 23.41 -4.68
CA ARG A 395 -6.61 22.04 -4.17
C ARG A 395 -6.93 21.97 -2.68
N GLU A 396 -6.83 23.09 -1.97
CA GLU A 396 -7.16 23.15 -0.55
C GLU A 396 -8.58 23.67 -0.35
N VAL A 397 -9.14 23.42 0.84
CA VAL A 397 -10.47 23.86 1.26
C VAL A 397 -10.37 24.68 2.52
N ASP A 398 -11.04 25.83 2.52
CA ASP A 398 -11.37 26.56 3.74
C ASP A 398 -12.51 25.83 4.46
N PHE A 399 -12.15 24.96 5.41
CA PHE A 399 -13.10 24.10 6.12
C PHE A 399 -13.99 24.84 7.13
N GLU A 400 -13.77 26.13 7.36
CA GLU A 400 -14.66 26.98 8.16
C GLU A 400 -15.72 27.70 7.29
N PHE A 401 -15.51 27.77 5.97
CA PHE A 401 -16.41 28.49 5.06
C PHE A 401 -17.81 27.85 4.99
N SER A 402 -18.83 28.68 5.16
CA SER A 402 -20.22 28.35 4.85
C SER A 402 -21.02 29.61 4.52
N ALA A 403 -21.80 29.56 3.43
CA ALA A 403 -22.62 30.69 2.99
C ALA A 403 -23.83 30.95 3.91
N GLY A 404 -24.39 29.88 4.49
CA GLY A 404 -25.63 29.92 5.27
C GLY A 404 -25.47 29.44 6.72
N GLY A 405 -24.23 29.23 7.16
CA GLY A 405 -23.91 28.57 8.42
C GLY A 405 -24.04 27.04 8.34
N TRP A 406 -23.44 26.38 9.32
CA TRP A 406 -23.42 24.93 9.43
C TRP A 406 -24.66 24.41 10.17
N LYS A 407 -25.35 23.43 9.58
CA LYS A 407 -26.47 22.69 10.18
C LYS A 407 -25.96 21.36 10.71
N SER A 408 -26.60 20.79 11.73
CA SER A 408 -26.28 19.43 12.19
C SER A 408 -27.07 18.41 11.38
N GLY A 409 -26.45 17.28 11.03
CA GLY A 409 -27.10 16.18 10.33
C GLY A 409 -26.51 14.83 10.73
N THR A 410 -27.37 13.82 10.77
CA THR A 410 -26.98 12.43 11.02
C THR A 410 -26.64 11.76 9.69
N ILE A 411 -25.58 10.97 9.68
CA ILE A 411 -25.22 10.11 8.53
C ILE A 411 -25.72 8.68 8.75
N ASN A 412 -25.52 7.80 7.77
CA ASN A 412 -25.98 6.41 7.80
C ASN A 412 -27.50 6.27 7.96
N SER A 413 -28.27 7.24 7.48
CA SER A 413 -29.71 7.10 7.37
C SER A 413 -30.03 6.19 6.18
N ALA A 414 -30.76 5.11 6.44
CA ALA A 414 -31.23 4.18 5.42
C ALA A 414 -32.34 4.81 4.56
N ALA A 415 -32.02 5.87 3.79
CA ALA A 415 -32.95 6.38 2.80
C ALA A 415 -33.18 5.30 1.72
N PRO A 416 -34.43 5.05 1.30
CA PRO A 416 -34.72 4.11 0.22
C PRO A 416 -34.03 4.53 -1.08
N ARG A 417 -33.44 3.58 -1.80
CA ARG A 417 -32.72 3.81 -3.07
C ARG A 417 -33.56 4.55 -4.13
N SER A 418 -34.89 4.47 -4.03
CA SER A 418 -35.87 5.16 -4.89
C SER A 418 -35.98 6.68 -4.69
N GLU A 419 -35.38 7.24 -3.63
CA GLU A 419 -35.37 8.68 -3.32
C GLU A 419 -34.02 9.36 -3.65
N LEU A 420 -33.05 8.61 -4.18
CA LEU A 420 -31.71 9.09 -4.54
C LEU A 420 -31.69 9.91 -5.84
N LYS A 421 -32.54 10.92 -5.98
CA LYS A 421 -32.49 11.84 -7.13
C LYS A 421 -31.19 12.66 -7.07
N LEU A 422 -30.49 12.75 -8.20
CA LEU A 422 -29.35 13.66 -8.33
C LEU A 422 -29.87 15.08 -8.56
N ILE A 423 -29.26 16.05 -7.88
CA ILE A 423 -29.61 17.48 -7.98
C ILE A 423 -28.37 18.33 -8.29
N PRO A 424 -28.49 19.54 -8.86
CA PRO A 424 -27.35 20.43 -9.09
C PRO A 424 -26.95 21.15 -7.79
N ALA A 425 -26.40 20.39 -6.84
CA ALA A 425 -25.90 20.92 -5.57
C ALA A 425 -24.74 20.05 -5.04
N TYR A 426 -23.91 20.62 -4.18
CA TYR A 426 -22.90 19.90 -3.41
C TYR A 426 -23.20 20.03 -1.93
N THR A 427 -23.24 18.91 -1.22
CA THR A 427 -23.35 18.92 0.23
C THR A 427 -21.95 18.90 0.83
N TRP A 428 -21.58 19.99 1.46
CA TRP A 428 -20.34 20.09 2.22
C TRP A 428 -20.60 19.60 3.63
N CYS A 429 -19.94 18.50 4.01
CA CYS A 429 -19.96 17.99 5.37
C CYS A 429 -18.63 18.27 6.05
N ARG A 430 -18.66 18.52 7.35
CA ARG A 430 -17.47 18.55 8.21
C ARG A 430 -17.69 17.72 9.45
N ALA A 431 -16.67 16.97 9.82
CA ALA A 431 -16.64 16.19 11.04
C ALA A 431 -15.35 16.50 11.80
N GLU A 432 -15.49 16.81 13.08
CA GLU A 432 -14.36 17.02 13.96
C GLU A 432 -14.00 15.74 14.69
N PHE A 433 -12.71 15.47 14.81
CA PHE A 433 -12.21 14.38 15.62
C PHE A 433 -10.87 14.77 16.25
N SER A 434 -10.55 14.16 17.38
CA SER A 434 -9.20 14.20 17.93
C SER A 434 -8.48 12.89 17.61
N ILE A 435 -7.16 12.91 17.67
CA ILE A 435 -6.37 11.69 17.55
C ILE A 435 -5.26 11.74 18.57
N GLU A 436 -4.99 10.61 19.21
CA GLU A 436 -3.97 10.54 20.26
C GLU A 436 -2.57 10.69 19.68
N ARG A 437 -1.65 11.24 20.48
CA ARG A 437 -0.25 11.35 20.08
C ARG A 437 0.35 9.96 19.89
N PRO A 438 1.11 9.72 18.82
CA PRO A 438 1.77 8.44 18.62
C PRO A 438 2.72 8.16 19.79
N GLN A 439 2.62 6.97 20.36
CA GLN A 439 3.61 6.49 21.31
C GLN A 439 4.93 6.25 20.57
N GLN A 440 6.06 6.64 21.15
CA GLN A 440 7.38 6.59 20.47
C GLN A 440 7.76 5.20 19.93
N GLN A 441 7.31 4.14 20.59
CA GLN A 441 7.59 2.76 20.21
C GLN A 441 6.68 2.27 19.07
N TRP A 442 5.66 3.03 18.67
CA TRP A 442 4.66 2.58 17.71
C TRP A 442 4.74 3.37 16.41
N PHE A 443 4.88 2.65 15.31
CA PHE A 443 4.55 3.14 13.99
C PHE A 443 3.15 2.62 13.63
N ALA A 444 2.17 3.51 13.50
CA ALA A 444 0.78 3.13 13.26
C ALA A 444 0.10 4.16 12.35
N PRO A 445 0.24 4.03 11.02
CA PRO A 445 -0.41 4.94 10.08
C PRO A 445 -1.93 4.94 10.28
N ARG A 446 -2.57 6.01 9.81
CA ARG A 446 -4.03 6.20 9.94
C ARG A 446 -4.69 6.10 8.58
N GLN A 447 -5.94 5.66 8.58
CA GLN A 447 -6.78 5.64 7.40
C GLN A 447 -8.20 6.06 7.72
N LEU A 448 -8.90 6.50 6.70
CA LEU A 448 -10.33 6.77 6.69
C LEU A 448 -11.01 5.69 5.85
N THR A 449 -11.93 4.95 6.45
CA THR A 449 -12.90 4.12 5.73
C THR A 449 -14.12 4.98 5.44
N PHE A 450 -14.43 5.15 4.14
CA PHE A 450 -15.50 6.00 3.65
C PHE A 450 -16.35 5.27 2.61
N GLU A 451 -17.66 5.27 2.83
CA GLU A 451 -18.65 4.75 1.88
C GLU A 451 -19.81 5.73 1.77
N ALA A 452 -20.33 5.92 0.56
CA ALA A 452 -21.48 6.77 0.33
C ALA A 452 -22.28 6.35 -0.91
N ASP A 453 -23.54 6.76 -0.98
CA ASP A 453 -24.40 6.61 -2.17
C ASP A 453 -24.11 7.68 -3.26
N ARG A 454 -23.06 8.47 -3.07
CA ARG A 454 -22.64 9.61 -3.92
C ARG A 454 -21.12 9.70 -4.00
N ASP A 455 -20.63 10.15 -5.14
CA ASP A 455 -19.22 10.48 -5.29
C ASP A 455 -18.84 11.62 -4.36
N ALA A 456 -17.59 11.62 -3.88
CA ALA A 456 -17.14 12.60 -2.91
C ALA A 456 -15.67 13.00 -3.10
N LEU A 457 -15.35 14.21 -2.66
CA LEU A 457 -13.97 14.63 -2.44
C LEU A 457 -13.70 14.72 -0.94
N LEU A 458 -12.60 14.11 -0.51
CA LEU A 458 -12.22 13.97 0.88
C LEU A 458 -11.02 14.86 1.19
N TYR A 459 -11.13 15.63 2.27
CA TYR A 459 -10.09 16.53 2.75
C TYR A 459 -9.84 16.34 4.24
N LEU A 460 -8.59 16.44 4.66
CA LEU A 460 -8.17 16.43 6.05
C LEU A 460 -7.48 17.75 6.35
N ASN A 461 -8.01 18.49 7.34
CA ASN A 461 -7.51 19.82 7.74
C ASN A 461 -7.32 20.76 6.54
N GLY A 462 -8.27 20.73 5.60
CA GLY A 462 -8.26 21.55 4.38
C GLY A 462 -7.41 20.99 3.23
N LYS A 463 -6.64 19.92 3.43
CA LYS A 463 -5.80 19.31 2.38
C LYS A 463 -6.48 18.11 1.74
N PHE A 464 -6.39 18.02 0.41
CA PHE A 464 -6.98 16.91 -0.34
C PHE A 464 -6.36 15.56 0.04
N VAL A 465 -7.20 14.56 0.29
CA VAL A 465 -6.81 13.18 0.63
C VAL A 465 -7.17 12.23 -0.49
N GLY A 466 -8.34 12.38 -1.10
CA GLY A 466 -8.78 11.47 -2.14
C GLY A 466 -10.14 11.79 -2.73
N ARG A 467 -10.44 11.13 -3.85
CA ARG A 467 -11.74 11.11 -4.50
C ARG A 467 -12.36 9.75 -4.28
N TYR A 468 -13.57 9.73 -3.73
CA TYR A 468 -14.43 8.57 -3.68
C TYR A 468 -15.35 8.56 -4.89
N VAL A 469 -15.40 7.41 -5.58
CA VAL A 469 -16.34 7.16 -6.67
C VAL A 469 -17.17 5.96 -6.27
N THR A 470 -18.49 6.08 -6.42
CA THR A 470 -19.46 5.04 -6.05
C THR A 470 -19.24 3.69 -6.75
N GLU A 471 -18.61 3.68 -7.92
CA GLU A 471 -18.21 2.48 -8.66
C GLU A 471 -17.07 1.72 -7.97
N GLY A 472 -16.28 2.39 -7.11
CA GLY A 472 -15.16 1.80 -6.39
C GLY A 472 -13.85 1.73 -7.21
N PRO A 473 -12.88 0.89 -6.79
CA PRO A 473 -12.94 -0.03 -5.66
C PRO A 473 -12.52 0.59 -4.31
N GLN A 474 -12.08 1.85 -4.30
CA GLN A 474 -11.42 2.42 -3.12
C GLN A 474 -12.41 2.93 -2.07
N GLU A 475 -12.41 2.28 -0.91
CA GLU A 475 -13.18 2.68 0.30
C GLU A 475 -12.27 3.12 1.45
N ASP A 476 -11.00 2.67 1.46
CA ASP A 476 -10.00 3.04 2.45
C ASP A 476 -9.01 4.08 1.88
N PHE A 477 -8.84 5.18 2.61
CA PHE A 477 -7.99 6.31 2.26
C PHE A 477 -6.93 6.52 3.33
N TYR A 478 -5.65 6.40 2.96
CA TYR A 478 -4.56 6.74 3.88
C TYR A 478 -4.65 8.21 4.31
N LEU A 479 -4.53 8.48 5.61
CA LEU A 479 -4.49 9.82 6.18
C LEU A 479 -3.03 10.18 6.49
N PRO A 480 -2.39 11.07 5.70
CA PRO A 480 -0.98 11.39 5.88
C PRO A 480 -0.73 12.00 7.26
N GLU A 481 0.25 11.46 7.99
CA GLU A 481 0.65 12.00 9.30
C GLU A 481 0.97 13.51 9.28
N PRO A 482 1.64 14.08 8.24
CA PRO A 482 1.88 15.53 8.18
C PRO A 482 0.62 16.39 8.04
N TYR A 483 -0.54 15.78 7.76
CA TYR A 483 -1.83 16.47 7.68
C TYR A 483 -2.60 16.38 8.99
N LEU A 484 -2.22 15.47 9.91
CA LEU A 484 -2.87 15.26 11.19
C LEU A 484 -2.28 16.15 12.29
N ASN A 485 -3.15 16.72 13.12
CA ASN A 485 -2.79 17.42 14.35
C ASN A 485 -2.95 16.45 15.54
N PHE A 486 -1.85 15.82 15.94
CA PHE A 486 -1.87 14.83 17.02
C PHE A 486 -2.05 15.46 18.42
N GLY A 487 -3.03 14.97 19.17
CA GLY A 487 -3.45 15.50 20.47
C GLY A 487 -4.37 16.73 20.38
N GLU A 488 -4.75 17.14 19.17
CA GLU A 488 -5.52 18.35 18.91
C GLU A 488 -6.73 18.07 17.99
N ARG A 489 -7.47 19.12 17.65
CA ARG A 489 -8.63 19.08 16.73
C ARG A 489 -8.16 18.81 15.30
N ASN A 490 -8.81 17.84 14.67
CA ASN A 490 -8.73 17.56 13.24
C ASN A 490 -10.12 17.70 12.62
N VAL A 491 -10.18 18.11 11.36
CA VAL A 491 -11.42 18.30 10.60
C VAL A 491 -11.35 17.49 9.32
N LEU A 492 -12.26 16.51 9.18
CA LEU A 492 -12.57 15.93 7.88
C LEU A 492 -13.58 16.81 7.17
N THR A 493 -13.28 17.23 5.95
CA THR A 493 -14.24 17.93 5.07
C THR A 493 -14.54 17.06 3.88
N ILE A 494 -15.84 16.90 3.58
CA ILE A 494 -16.34 16.01 2.54
C ILE A 494 -17.21 16.85 1.62
N LEU A 495 -16.85 16.95 0.34
CA LEU A 495 -17.75 17.46 -0.70
C LEU A 495 -18.50 16.28 -1.28
N LEU A 496 -19.78 16.15 -0.95
CA LEU A 496 -20.66 15.12 -1.49
C LEU A 496 -21.37 15.63 -2.75
N ALA A 497 -21.17 14.94 -3.87
CA ALA A 497 -21.64 15.42 -5.15
C ALA A 497 -23.14 15.15 -5.35
N HIS A 498 -23.86 16.15 -5.86
CA HIS A 498 -25.25 16.06 -6.33
C HIS A 498 -26.27 15.65 -5.26
N ALA A 499 -26.09 16.18 -4.07
CA ALA A 499 -26.94 15.98 -2.89
C ALA A 499 -27.15 17.28 -2.14
N ASP A 500 -28.22 17.36 -1.36
CA ASP A 500 -28.51 18.46 -0.42
C ASP A 500 -28.65 18.00 1.05
N GLU A 501 -28.26 16.76 1.34
CA GLU A 501 -28.24 16.20 2.69
C GLU A 501 -27.06 15.24 2.89
N PRO A 502 -26.58 15.09 4.15
CA PRO A 502 -25.42 14.25 4.47
C PRO A 502 -25.78 12.77 4.61
N GLY A 503 -27.08 12.41 4.61
CA GLY A 503 -27.59 11.06 4.86
C GLY A 503 -27.10 9.99 3.87
N HIS A 504 -26.57 10.40 2.72
CA HIS A 504 -25.97 9.49 1.74
C HIS A 504 -24.62 8.91 2.17
N ILE A 505 -23.95 9.48 3.18
CA ILE A 505 -22.72 8.89 3.73
C ILE A 505 -23.11 7.68 4.59
N ARG A 506 -22.60 6.50 4.24
CA ARG A 506 -22.86 5.22 4.91
C ARG A 506 -21.87 4.93 6.03
N THR A 507 -20.59 5.07 5.70
CA THR A 507 -19.48 4.82 6.61
C THR A 507 -18.57 6.03 6.64
N LEU A 508 -18.23 6.49 7.85
CA LEU A 508 -17.20 7.50 8.08
C LEU A 508 -16.42 7.12 9.34
N ARG A 509 -15.32 6.40 9.16
CA ARG A 509 -14.53 5.82 10.25
C ARG A 509 -13.05 6.15 10.10
N VAL A 510 -12.47 6.80 11.11
CA VAL A 510 -11.01 6.97 11.20
C VAL A 510 -10.45 5.81 12.02
N ARG A 511 -9.47 5.08 11.50
CA ARG A 511 -8.88 3.93 12.19
C ARG A 511 -7.37 3.81 11.96
N PRO A 512 -6.65 3.09 12.82
CA PRO A 512 -5.30 2.65 12.49
C PRO A 512 -5.30 1.79 11.23
N TYR A 513 -4.22 1.84 10.49
CA TYR A 513 -3.96 0.92 9.40
C TYR A 513 -3.22 -0.30 9.97
N ASP A 514 -3.97 -1.19 10.62
CA ASP A 514 -3.43 -2.26 11.47
C ASP A 514 -2.46 -3.20 10.73
N GLU A 515 -2.66 -3.43 9.42
CA GLU A 515 -1.76 -4.26 8.60
C GLU A 515 -0.32 -3.73 8.55
N PHE A 516 -0.16 -2.41 8.62
CA PHE A 516 1.13 -1.72 8.58
C PHE A 516 1.58 -1.23 9.96
N ALA A 517 0.83 -1.53 11.01
CA ALA A 517 1.18 -1.13 12.36
C ALA A 517 2.27 -2.04 12.93
N THR A 518 3.35 -1.43 13.42
CA THR A 518 4.46 -2.12 14.07
C THR A 518 4.84 -1.44 15.38
N ARG A 519 5.36 -2.24 16.29
CA ARG A 519 5.97 -1.78 17.54
C ARG A 519 7.46 -2.07 17.51
N ARG A 520 8.25 -1.00 17.65
CA ARG A 520 9.68 -1.08 17.89
C ARG A 520 9.96 -1.72 19.24
N THR A 521 10.76 -2.77 19.19
CA THR A 521 11.19 -3.55 20.35
C THR A 521 12.71 -3.55 20.39
N ARG A 522 13.28 -3.07 21.48
CA ARG A 522 14.73 -3.06 21.69
C ARG A 522 15.15 -4.35 22.38
N LEU A 523 16.03 -5.10 21.73
CA LEU A 523 16.62 -6.32 22.25
C LEU A 523 18.08 -6.07 22.62
N GLU A 524 18.50 -6.53 23.78
CA GLU A 524 19.88 -6.39 24.26
C GLU A 524 20.41 -7.71 24.81
N PHE A 525 21.69 -7.99 24.57
CA PHE A 525 22.43 -9.10 25.19
C PHE A 525 23.71 -8.57 25.82
N GLU A 526 23.97 -8.92 27.07
CA GLU A 526 25.10 -8.40 27.87
C GLU A 526 25.94 -9.56 28.47
N TRP A 527 27.28 -9.42 28.44
CA TRP A 527 28.25 -10.43 28.90
C TRP A 527 28.96 -10.10 30.21
#